data_AF-A0A0P7UXM2-F1
#
_entry.id   AF-A0A0P7UXM2-F1
#
_cell.length_a   1.000
_cell.length_b   1.000
_cell.length_c   1.000
_cell.angle_alpha   90.00
_cell.angle_beta   90.00
_cell.angle_gamma   90.00
#
_symmetry.space_group_name_H-M   'P 1'
#
loop_
_entity.id
_entity.type
_entity.pdbx_description
1 polymer ?
#
loop_
_entity_poly.entity_id
_entity_poly.type
_entity_poly.pdbx_seq_one_letter_code
_entity_poly.pdbx_strand_id
1 'polypeptide(L)'
;AWWLTDTLSADVWGRWEMVGRGWTYNEIPSTYNEDYLQVVQATAVLACIFCILGLFIYVAQLFMLSKGEKFTFSGIFQLISCLCIMIAASIYTSVFHNGEDGWYGSSFVLAWISFVLTLISSIIYFFLRKKTD
;
A
#
# COMPACT_ATOMS: atom_id res chain seq x y z
N ALA A 1 -7.14 -9.82 3.35
CA ALA A 1 -7.75 -10.18 2.06
C ALA A 1 -8.05 -8.94 1.25
N TRP A 2 -7.58 -8.97 0.02
CA TRP A 2 -7.78 -7.92 -0.98
C TRP A 2 -9.03 -8.18 -1.83
N TRP A 3 -9.38 -9.44 -2.03
CA TRP A 3 -10.60 -9.87 -2.71
C TRP A 3 -11.32 -10.98 -1.93
N LEU A 4 -12.64 -10.99 -2.03
CA LEU A 4 -13.53 -11.90 -1.33
C LEU A 4 -14.70 -12.32 -2.24
N THR A 5 -15.10 -13.57 -2.11
CA THR A 5 -16.32 -14.18 -2.65
C THR A 5 -16.92 -15.05 -1.54
N ASP A 6 -18.14 -15.59 -1.71
CA ASP A 6 -18.80 -16.42 -0.70
C ASP A 6 -17.96 -17.61 -0.20
N THR A 7 -17.11 -18.14 -1.08
CA THR A 7 -16.27 -19.32 -0.81
C THR A 7 -14.77 -19.04 -0.94
N LEU A 8 -14.37 -17.80 -1.23
CA LEU A 8 -12.97 -17.45 -1.53
C LEU A 8 -12.56 -16.18 -0.80
N SER A 9 -11.36 -16.18 -0.24
CA SER A 9 -10.73 -15.00 0.35
C SER A 9 -9.29 -14.91 -0.15
N ALA A 10 -9.06 -14.05 -1.13
CA ALA A 10 -7.77 -13.89 -1.79
C ALA A 10 -6.99 -12.70 -1.21
N ASP A 11 -5.72 -12.93 -0.94
CA ASP A 11 -4.72 -11.94 -0.58
C ASP A 11 -3.61 -11.91 -1.64
N VAL A 12 -2.72 -10.93 -1.56
CA VAL A 12 -1.59 -10.76 -2.48
C VAL A 12 -0.54 -11.87 -2.32
N TRP A 13 -0.55 -12.58 -1.21
CA TRP A 13 0.42 -13.63 -0.86
C TRP A 13 -0.14 -15.06 -0.92
N GLY A 14 -1.45 -15.20 -0.97
CA GLY A 14 -2.12 -16.48 -0.87
C GLY A 14 -3.63 -16.32 -0.86
N ARG A 15 -4.34 -17.43 -0.97
CA ARG A 15 -5.80 -17.44 -0.96
C ARG A 15 -6.32 -18.51 -0.03
N TRP A 16 -7.50 -18.26 0.51
CA TRP A 16 -8.24 -19.19 1.33
C TRP A 16 -9.49 -19.60 0.56
N GLU A 17 -9.67 -20.89 0.38
CA GLU A 17 -10.81 -21.45 -0.32
C GLU A 17 -11.61 -22.34 0.63
N MET A 18 -12.92 -22.19 0.60
CA MET A 18 -13.83 -22.98 1.43
C MET A 18 -14.12 -24.31 0.73
N VAL A 19 -13.58 -25.40 1.27
CA VAL A 19 -13.83 -26.76 0.78
C VAL A 19 -14.70 -27.50 1.81
N GLY A 20 -15.96 -27.73 1.48
CA GLY A 20 -16.93 -28.33 2.40
C GLY A 20 -17.33 -27.39 3.54
N ARG A 21 -16.87 -27.67 4.77
CA ARG A 21 -17.09 -26.80 5.96
C ARG A 21 -15.80 -26.19 6.51
N GLY A 22 -14.67 -26.40 5.85
CA GLY A 22 -13.35 -25.94 6.29
C GLY A 22 -12.76 -24.91 5.35
N TRP A 23 -11.94 -24.02 5.89
CA TRP A 23 -11.10 -23.11 5.12
C TRP A 23 -9.73 -23.74 4.89
N THR A 24 -9.32 -23.85 3.62
CA THR A 24 -8.02 -24.38 3.23
C THR A 24 -7.18 -23.25 2.65
N TYR A 25 -5.95 -23.11 3.13
CA TYR A 25 -4.98 -22.19 2.55
C TYR A 25 -4.39 -22.82 1.30
N ASN A 26 -4.52 -22.12 0.18
CA ASN A 26 -3.97 -22.51 -1.12
C ASN A 26 -3.05 -21.40 -1.62
N GLU A 27 -2.03 -21.79 -2.37
CA GLU A 27 -1.22 -20.84 -3.12
C GLU A 27 -2.05 -20.13 -4.20
N ILE A 28 -1.53 -18.99 -4.66
CA ILE A 28 -2.16 -18.24 -5.74
C ILE A 28 -2.06 -19.09 -7.02
N PRO A 29 -3.15 -19.29 -7.79
CA PRO A 29 -3.13 -20.11 -8.99
C PRO A 29 -2.14 -19.55 -10.01
N SER A 30 -1.49 -20.44 -10.76
CA SER A 30 -0.71 -20.06 -11.95
C SER A 30 -1.55 -19.44 -13.08
N THR A 31 -2.88 -19.44 -12.95
CA THR A 31 -3.78 -18.68 -13.83
C THR A 31 -3.65 -17.17 -13.62
N TYR A 32 -3.22 -16.73 -12.44
CA TYR A 32 -2.92 -15.32 -12.20
C TYR A 32 -1.65 -14.96 -12.95
N ASN A 33 -1.66 -13.80 -13.61
CA ASN A 33 -0.48 -13.35 -14.33
C ASN A 33 0.64 -13.01 -13.31
N GLU A 34 1.65 -13.86 -13.29
CA GLU A 34 2.76 -13.83 -12.34
C GLU A 34 3.51 -12.50 -12.36
N ASP A 35 3.67 -11.88 -13.55
CA ASP A 35 4.37 -10.60 -13.71
C ASP A 35 3.64 -9.49 -12.94
N TYR A 36 2.32 -9.38 -13.10
CA TYR A 36 1.54 -8.36 -12.40
C TYR A 36 1.47 -8.63 -10.91
N LEU A 37 1.35 -9.90 -10.49
CA LEU A 37 1.34 -10.26 -9.08
C LEU A 37 2.66 -9.89 -8.40
N GLN A 38 3.78 -10.18 -9.06
CA GLN A 38 5.11 -9.84 -8.56
C GLN A 38 5.29 -8.32 -8.45
N VAL A 39 4.77 -7.55 -9.41
CA VAL A 39 4.79 -6.08 -9.35
C VAL A 39 3.97 -5.57 -8.16
N VAL A 40 2.77 -6.10 -7.91
CA VAL A 40 1.93 -5.71 -6.75
C VAL A 40 2.64 -6.03 -5.44
N GLN A 41 3.23 -7.23 -5.32
CA GLN A 41 4.00 -7.64 -4.14
C GLN A 41 5.22 -6.74 -3.91
N ALA A 42 6.03 -6.53 -4.94
CA ALA A 42 7.26 -5.74 -4.85
C ALA A 42 6.95 -4.28 -4.50
N THR A 43 5.94 -3.68 -5.13
CA THR A 43 5.53 -2.29 -4.86
C THR A 43 4.91 -2.13 -3.47
N ALA A 44 4.16 -3.11 -2.97
CA ALA A 44 3.64 -3.09 -1.60
C ALA A 44 4.77 -3.17 -0.55
N VAL A 45 5.75 -4.05 -0.75
CA VAL A 45 6.93 -4.15 0.14
C VAL A 45 7.75 -2.86 0.10
N LEU A 46 7.98 -2.32 -1.10
CA LEU A 46 8.73 -1.08 -1.29
C LEU A 46 8.02 0.11 -0.62
N ALA A 47 6.69 0.17 -0.67
CA ALA A 47 5.89 1.16 0.05
C ALA A 47 6.13 1.10 1.56
N CYS A 48 6.14 -0.10 2.15
CA CYS A 48 6.41 -0.30 3.58
C CYS A 48 7.82 0.16 3.97
N ILE A 49 8.84 -0.19 3.16
CA ILE A 49 10.23 0.21 3.41
C ILE A 49 10.36 1.73 3.42
N PHE A 50 9.86 2.41 2.39
CA PHE A 50 9.95 3.86 2.32
C PHE A 50 9.11 4.57 3.39
N CYS A 51 7.97 3.99 3.79
CA CYS A 51 7.18 4.51 4.90
C CYS A 51 7.97 4.47 6.22
N ILE A 52 8.61 3.33 6.52
CA ILE A 52 9.43 3.15 7.73
C ILE A 52 10.65 4.09 7.70
N LEU A 53 11.35 4.19 6.58
CA LEU A 53 12.48 5.11 6.42
C LEU A 53 12.04 6.58 6.59
N GLY A 54 10.92 6.97 5.98
CA GLY A 54 10.32 8.29 6.15
C GLY A 54 9.98 8.61 7.60
N LEU A 55 9.45 7.63 8.34
CA LEU A 55 9.16 7.75 9.78
C LEU A 55 10.45 7.93 10.61
N PHE A 56 11.50 7.14 10.36
CA PHE A 56 12.78 7.29 11.07
C PHE A 56 13.42 8.66 10.82
N ILE A 57 13.40 9.12 9.57
CA ILE A 57 13.91 10.46 9.20
C ILE A 57 13.10 11.54 9.93
N TYR A 58 11.77 11.40 9.97
CA TYR A 58 10.89 12.34 10.67
C TYR A 58 11.19 12.39 12.17
N VAL A 59 11.35 11.23 12.82
CA VAL A 59 11.71 11.15 14.24
C VAL A 59 13.10 11.74 14.50
N ALA A 60 14.09 11.46 13.65
CA ALA A 60 15.42 12.07 13.76
C ALA A 60 15.34 13.61 13.63
N GLN A 61 14.54 14.12 12.69
CA GLN A 61 14.32 15.56 12.48
C GLN A 61 13.67 16.25 13.70
N LEU A 62 12.82 15.53 14.45
CA LEU A 62 12.20 16.03 15.69
C LEU A 62 13.24 16.31 16.79
N PHE A 63 14.23 15.43 16.94
CA PHE A 63 15.21 15.52 18.03
C PHE A 63 16.50 16.28 17.69
N MET A 64 16.98 16.20 16.45
CA MET A 64 18.35 16.65 16.12
C MET A 64 18.50 18.12 15.72
N LEU A 65 17.44 18.80 15.26
CA LEU A 65 17.64 20.09 14.56
C LEU A 65 17.09 21.30 15.35
N SER A 66 17.74 22.46 15.26
CA SER A 66 17.15 23.76 15.61
C SER A 66 16.31 24.28 14.42
N LYS A 67 15.30 25.12 14.68
CA LYS A 67 14.24 25.56 13.73
C LYS A 67 14.80 25.98 12.35
N GLY A 68 14.27 25.43 11.24
CA GLY A 68 14.57 25.94 9.91
C GLY A 68 14.19 25.03 8.73
N GLU A 69 15.01 24.02 8.41
CA GLU A 69 14.97 23.34 7.09
C GLU A 69 14.32 21.94 7.09
N LYS A 70 13.48 21.65 8.09
CA LYS A 70 13.33 20.32 8.68
C LYS A 70 12.47 19.25 7.99
N PHE A 71 11.74 19.50 6.90
CA PHE A 71 10.65 18.56 6.54
C PHE A 71 10.58 18.10 5.08
N THR A 72 11.55 18.44 4.22
CA THR A 72 11.48 18.06 2.80
C THR A 72 11.85 16.60 2.57
N PHE A 73 12.87 16.07 3.27
CA PHE A 73 13.39 14.73 2.99
C PHE A 73 12.40 13.62 3.39
N SER A 74 11.83 13.68 4.60
CA SER A 74 10.78 12.74 5.05
C SER A 74 9.54 12.79 4.16
N GLY A 75 9.13 13.99 3.72
CA GLY A 75 8.03 14.16 2.77
C GLY A 75 8.26 13.49 1.41
N ILE A 76 9.49 13.50 0.87
CA ILE A 76 9.84 12.81 -0.38
C ILE A 76 9.71 11.29 -0.22
N PHE A 77 10.26 10.70 0.84
CA PHE A 77 10.10 9.25 1.09
C PHE A 77 8.64 8.87 1.26
N GLN A 78 7.85 9.73 1.91
CA GLN A 78 6.43 9.51 2.09
C GLN A 78 5.66 9.62 0.77
N LEU A 79 6.03 10.54 -0.13
CA LEU A 79 5.51 10.59 -1.50
C LEU A 79 5.85 9.32 -2.30
N ILE A 80 7.09 8.85 -2.23
CA ILE A 80 7.49 7.63 -2.95
C ILE A 80 6.71 6.42 -2.41
N SER A 81 6.59 6.28 -1.09
CA SER A 81 5.76 5.25 -0.45
C SER A 81 4.30 5.33 -0.92
N CYS A 82 3.74 6.54 -0.97
CA CYS A 82 2.39 6.82 -1.47
C CYS A 82 2.20 6.38 -2.93
N LEU A 83 3.17 6.67 -3.81
CA LEU A 83 3.12 6.23 -5.21
C LEU A 83 3.20 4.71 -5.32
N CYS A 84 4.06 4.06 -4.54
CA CYS A 84 4.19 2.61 -4.53
C CYS A 84 2.88 1.90 -4.14
N ILE A 85 2.21 2.33 -3.06
CA ILE A 85 0.94 1.71 -2.64
C ILE A 85 -0.20 2.00 -3.63
N MET A 86 -0.21 3.19 -4.24
CA MET A 86 -1.17 3.53 -5.29
C MET A 86 -1.01 2.65 -6.52
N ILE A 87 0.23 2.39 -6.95
CA ILE A 87 0.54 1.50 -8.08
C ILE A 87 0.08 0.08 -7.76
N ALA A 88 0.39 -0.44 -6.57
CA ALA A 88 -0.04 -1.76 -6.13
C ALA A 88 -1.57 -1.90 -6.19
N ALA A 89 -2.31 -0.94 -5.60
CA ALA A 89 -3.77 -0.94 -5.60
C ALA A 89 -4.37 -0.78 -7.00
N SER A 90 -3.78 0.08 -7.85
CA SER A 90 -4.28 0.33 -9.20
C SER A 90 -4.09 -0.88 -10.11
N ILE A 91 -2.92 -1.52 -10.10
CA ILE A 91 -2.66 -2.75 -10.85
C ILE A 91 -3.54 -3.87 -10.32
N TYR A 92 -3.72 -3.98 -9.00
CA TYR A 92 -4.62 -4.98 -8.43
C TYR A 92 -6.05 -4.84 -8.99
N THR A 93 -6.55 -3.60 -9.06
CA THR A 93 -7.89 -3.28 -9.58
C THR A 93 -8.00 -3.52 -11.08
N SER A 94 -6.98 -3.20 -11.86
CA SER A 94 -7.05 -3.23 -13.32
C SER A 94 -6.76 -4.60 -13.93
N VAL A 95 -6.02 -5.46 -13.22
CA VAL A 95 -5.60 -6.77 -13.73
C VAL A 95 -6.42 -7.90 -13.11
N PHE A 96 -6.71 -7.82 -11.81
CA PHE A 96 -7.37 -8.90 -11.09
C PHE A 96 -8.87 -8.62 -10.94
N HIS A 97 -9.68 -9.65 -11.22
CA HIS A 97 -11.14 -9.65 -11.04
C HIS A 97 -11.96 -8.79 -12.02
N ASN A 98 -11.42 -8.48 -13.21
CA ASN A 98 -12.20 -7.92 -14.31
C ASN A 98 -13.21 -8.96 -14.84
N GLY A 99 -14.45 -8.88 -14.36
CA GLY A 99 -15.55 -9.77 -14.77
C GLY A 99 -15.78 -10.98 -13.86
N GLU A 100 -15.20 -11.01 -12.66
CA GLU A 100 -15.51 -12.01 -11.64
C GLU A 100 -16.51 -11.46 -10.61
N ASP A 101 -17.49 -12.28 -10.22
CA ASP A 101 -18.44 -11.94 -9.16
C ASP A 101 -17.78 -12.05 -7.78
N GLY A 102 -17.62 -10.91 -7.13
CA GLY A 102 -17.06 -10.82 -5.77
C GLY A 102 -16.95 -9.37 -5.32
N TRP A 103 -16.28 -9.17 -4.18
CA TRP A 103 -16.13 -7.86 -3.56
C TRP A 103 -14.71 -7.64 -3.06
N TYR A 104 -14.30 -6.37 -3.09
CA TYR A 104 -13.04 -5.94 -2.51
C TYR A 104 -13.04 -6.12 -1.00
N GLY A 105 -11.98 -6.73 -0.47
CA GLY A 105 -11.81 -6.97 0.94
C GLY A 105 -11.24 -5.77 1.71
N SER A 106 -11.26 -5.87 3.04
CA SER A 106 -10.84 -4.78 3.93
C SER A 106 -9.39 -4.35 3.69
N SER A 107 -8.48 -5.27 3.33
CA SER A 107 -7.07 -4.92 3.07
C SER A 107 -6.90 -4.04 1.84
N PHE A 108 -7.74 -4.23 0.82
CA PHE A 108 -7.74 -3.38 -0.37
C PHE A 108 -8.27 -1.98 -0.07
N VAL A 109 -9.36 -1.89 0.73
CA VAL A 109 -9.88 -0.60 1.20
C VAL A 109 -8.82 0.14 2.04
N LEU A 110 -8.12 -0.58 2.92
CA LEU A 110 -7.03 -0.02 3.72
C LEU A 110 -5.87 0.48 2.85
N ALA A 111 -5.55 -0.16 1.72
CA ALA A 111 -4.52 0.33 0.80
C ALA A 111 -4.88 1.69 0.21
N TRP A 112 -6.14 1.90 -0.21
CA TRP A 112 -6.62 3.19 -0.70
C TRP A 112 -6.68 4.26 0.40
N ILE A 113 -7.12 3.90 1.61
CA ILE A 113 -7.10 4.82 2.76
C ILE A 113 -5.65 5.22 3.08
N SER A 114 -4.72 4.24 3.10
CA SER A 114 -3.30 4.48 3.32
C SER A 114 -2.71 5.42 2.28
N PHE A 115 -3.05 5.24 1.00
CA PHE A 115 -2.70 6.17 -0.06
C PHE A 115 -3.14 7.60 0.25
N VAL A 116 -4.43 7.81 0.54
CA VAL A 116 -4.98 9.15 0.79
C VAL A 116 -4.33 9.80 2.02
N LEU A 117 -4.18 9.06 3.11
CA LEU A 117 -3.55 9.57 4.34
C LEU A 117 -2.08 9.93 4.12
N THR A 118 -1.35 9.09 3.38
CA THR A 118 0.07 9.32 3.08
C THR A 118 0.25 10.51 2.14
N LEU A 119 -0.65 10.67 1.17
CA LEU A 119 -0.68 11.82 0.28
C LEU A 119 -0.94 13.12 1.05
N ILE A 120 -1.99 13.16 1.87
CA ILE A 120 -2.31 14.33 2.71
C ILE A 120 -1.13 14.68 3.62
N SER A 121 -0.54 13.68 4.27
CA SER A 121 0.62 13.87 5.15
C SER A 121 1.79 14.49 4.39
N SER A 122 2.14 13.95 3.22
CA SER A 122 3.20 14.49 2.38
C SER A 122 2.94 15.94 1.95
N ILE A 123 1.70 16.25 1.55
CA ILE A 123 1.27 17.59 1.13
C ILE A 123 1.40 18.59 2.28
N ILE A 124 0.97 18.21 3.49
CA ILE A 124 1.11 19.05 4.69
C ILE A 124 2.59 19.38 4.94
N TYR A 125 3.50 18.42 4.78
CA TYR A 125 4.93 18.66 4.93
C TYR A 125 5.48 19.66 3.90
N PHE A 126 5.01 19.61 2.65
CA PHE A 126 5.38 20.60 1.62
C PHE A 126 4.83 22.00 1.92
N PHE A 127 3.56 22.11 2.35
CA PHE A 127 2.94 23.41 2.60
C PHE A 127 3.41 24.08 3.89
N LEU A 128 3.70 23.33 4.96
CA LEU A 128 4.26 23.89 6.20
C LEU A 128 5.60 24.58 5.96
N ARG A 129 6.41 24.09 5.00
CA ARG A 129 7.63 24.78 4.57
C ARG A 129 7.33 26.16 3.97
N LYS A 130 6.36 26.25 3.05
CA LYS A 130 6.06 27.49 2.30
C LYS A 130 5.65 28.67 3.19
N LYS A 131 5.17 28.44 4.42
CA LYS A 131 4.80 29.52 5.36
C LYS A 131 5.96 30.07 6.21
N THR A 132 7.15 29.50 6.10
CA THR A 132 8.31 29.90 6.93
C THR A 132 9.25 30.87 6.19
N ASP A 133 8.99 31.15 4.92
CA ASP A 133 9.62 32.24 4.15
C ASP A 133 8.75 33.52 4.23
#